data_AF-A0A9J7LK42-F1
#
_entry.id   AF-A0A9J7LK42-F1
#
_cell.length_a   1.000
_cell.length_b   1.000
_cell.length_c   1.000
_cell.angle_alpha   90.00
_cell.angle_beta   90.00
_cell.angle_gamma   90.00
#
_symmetry.space_group_name_H-M   'P 1'
#
loop_
_entity.id
_entity.type
_entity.pdbx_description
1 polymer ?
#
loop_
_entity_poly.entity_id
_entity_poly.type
_entity_poly.pdbx_seq_one_letter_code
_entity_poly.pdbx_strand_id
1 'polypeptide(L)'
;MAASVGSGRELWQIITGQSFLRSQDQVGAELQKNKQRLLNGLLFYKPPSDASAKTLKEKKDVKKEVKDFTIRASKFLGLDELQTNSLIELYLAQDFRESLDEWETKLSDERYAQTLLGRLADFYYEDRIYILQSIKHLLSYSADDKHPYKEKYDDCLQMFGDQLINKVIEQYKAVFSREAPSAETHGNAMDERQVAKWALQCLREQCELLETVFLYYKEYEMHPTRLLEFTRLFKSQGFGCRQTNKHHFSPGAEVFVTRLGFLSSLILIEGLDLEYLQETPASAVPNHPIPQDQDTFKALDRLITGWGDNPHHAPVLLGWAALRFVALPDDTSPTTRKLGSAALNIGVFQYLAGLLNTEPFSGQTVLAGVVRLIVRGLLSTVLSMFHEDTLGGIHDLISVVTPVLEQKQLCRLFWESDQTSGLGVLLQSACNRFPLEFSPLLRLLTALAVDRETTDRVSVGYYSLTSPIIVENPVHAFDDKSRHSEEGLGHLC
;
A
#
# COMPACT_ATOMS: atom_id res chain seq x y z
N MET A 1 2.46 39.09 -10.20
CA MET A 1 3.04 37.74 -10.37
C MET A 1 2.49 36.87 -9.28
N ALA A 2 1.52 36.00 -9.58
CA ALA A 2 1.16 34.94 -8.64
C ALA A 2 2.41 34.05 -8.48
N ALA A 3 2.86 33.77 -7.26
CA ALA A 3 4.00 32.90 -7.02
C ALA A 3 3.78 31.60 -7.77
N SER A 4 4.66 31.26 -8.72
CA SER A 4 4.50 30.02 -9.48
C SER A 4 4.58 28.85 -8.49
N VAL A 5 3.55 28.02 -8.50
CA VAL A 5 3.56 26.76 -7.77
C VAL A 5 4.61 25.88 -8.46
N GLY A 6 5.59 25.37 -7.70
CA GLY A 6 6.65 24.50 -8.22
C GLY A 6 6.10 23.18 -8.75
N SER A 7 6.92 22.36 -9.39
CA SER A 7 6.49 21.03 -9.83
C SER A 7 6.21 20.12 -8.62
N GLY A 8 5.39 19.10 -8.80
CA GLY A 8 5.14 18.07 -7.80
C GLY A 8 6.42 17.32 -7.45
N ARG A 9 7.32 17.14 -8.42
CA ARG A 9 8.66 16.57 -8.20
C ARG A 9 9.49 17.44 -7.25
N GLU A 10 9.46 18.76 -7.43
CA GLU A 10 10.16 19.71 -6.55
C GLU A 10 9.59 19.67 -5.13
N LEU A 11 8.25 19.70 -4.99
CA LEU A 11 7.58 19.53 -3.70
C LEU A 11 8.02 18.23 -3.02
N TRP A 12 7.97 17.11 -3.74
CA TRP A 12 8.39 15.79 -3.27
C TRP A 12 9.83 15.80 -2.75
N GLN A 13 10.77 16.36 -3.50
CA GLN A 13 12.17 16.44 -3.11
C GLN A 13 12.37 17.30 -1.84
N ILE A 14 11.63 18.39 -1.72
CA ILE A 14 11.70 19.29 -0.55
C ILE A 14 11.17 18.58 0.70
N ILE A 15 9.99 17.97 0.61
CA ILE A 15 9.35 17.38 1.80
C ILE A 15 10.08 16.13 2.26
N THR A 16 10.55 15.28 1.34
CA THR A 16 11.22 14.02 1.71
C THR A 16 12.66 14.20 2.20
N GLY A 17 13.27 15.37 1.99
CA GLY A 17 14.64 15.65 2.39
C GLY A 17 15.71 14.78 1.70
N GLN A 18 15.36 14.05 0.62
CA GLN A 18 16.25 13.07 -0.03
C GLN A 18 17.56 13.67 -0.56
N SER A 19 17.55 14.95 -0.97
CA SER A 19 18.76 15.63 -1.45
C SER A 19 19.48 16.39 -0.35
N PHE A 20 18.74 17.13 0.47
CA PHE A 20 19.25 17.91 1.59
C PHE A 20 18.10 18.25 2.54
N LEU A 21 18.33 18.13 3.85
CA LEU A 21 17.34 18.50 4.86
C LEU A 21 17.11 20.02 4.83
N ARG A 22 15.88 20.43 4.53
CA ARG A 22 15.42 21.82 4.58
C ARG A 22 15.05 22.23 6.01
N SER A 23 14.95 23.53 6.27
CA SER A 23 14.46 24.01 7.56
C SER A 23 12.98 23.67 7.76
N GLN A 24 12.55 23.56 9.01
CA GLN A 24 11.13 23.35 9.37
C GLN A 24 10.22 24.39 8.72
N ASP A 25 10.65 25.66 8.73
CA ASP A 25 9.88 26.77 8.16
C ASP A 25 9.74 26.65 6.64
N GLN A 26 10.80 26.20 5.95
CA GLN A 26 10.75 26.01 4.50
C GLN A 26 9.81 24.88 4.12
N VAL A 27 9.86 23.74 4.83
CA VAL A 27 8.96 22.61 4.59
C VAL A 27 7.51 23.02 4.87
N GLY A 28 7.26 23.68 6.02
CA GLY A 28 5.93 24.17 6.37
C GLY A 28 5.37 25.18 5.34
N ALA A 29 6.20 26.10 4.86
CA ALA A 29 5.80 27.08 3.84
C ALA A 29 5.46 26.41 2.50
N GLU A 30 6.23 25.41 2.07
CA GLU A 30 5.95 24.69 0.82
C GLU A 30 4.69 23.82 0.90
N LEU A 31 4.45 23.18 2.04
CA LEU A 31 3.20 22.45 2.30
C LEU A 31 2.00 23.41 2.26
N GLN A 32 2.12 24.58 2.89
CA GLN A 32 1.05 25.58 2.89
C GLN A 32 0.80 26.16 1.48
N LYS A 33 1.87 26.44 0.73
CA LYS A 33 1.79 26.91 -0.66
C LYS A 33 1.07 25.89 -1.56
N ASN A 34 1.30 24.60 -1.34
CA ASN A 34 0.73 23.50 -2.13
C ASN A 34 -0.56 22.91 -1.53
N LYS A 35 -1.10 23.48 -0.45
CA LYS A 35 -2.24 22.94 0.30
C LYS A 35 -3.41 22.51 -0.59
N GLN A 36 -3.83 23.37 -1.52
CA GLN A 36 -4.96 23.07 -2.42
C GLN A 36 -4.64 21.97 -3.42
N ARG A 37 -3.39 21.89 -3.87
CA ARG A 37 -2.95 20.85 -4.81
C ARG A 37 -2.81 19.50 -4.12
N LEU A 38 -2.32 19.48 -2.88
CA LEU A 38 -2.26 18.28 -2.03
C LEU A 38 -3.67 17.78 -1.68
N LEU A 39 -4.58 18.65 -1.22
CA LEU A 39 -5.93 18.24 -0.86
C LEU A 39 -6.74 17.70 -2.05
N ASN A 40 -6.69 18.38 -3.19
CA ASN A 40 -7.47 17.99 -4.36
C ASN A 40 -6.78 16.93 -5.23
N GLY A 41 -5.47 16.71 -5.05
CA GLY A 41 -4.66 15.78 -5.82
C GLY A 41 -4.91 15.90 -7.33
N LEU A 42 -5.40 14.83 -7.94
CA LEU A 42 -5.70 14.76 -9.38
C LEU A 42 -6.84 15.70 -9.81
N LEU A 43 -7.78 16.04 -8.91
CA LEU A 43 -8.90 16.96 -9.19
C LEU A 43 -8.42 18.42 -9.28
N PHE A 44 -7.18 18.71 -8.88
CA PHE A 44 -6.57 20.03 -9.09
C PHE A 44 -6.38 20.33 -10.59
N TYR A 45 -6.20 19.30 -11.42
CA TYR A 45 -6.01 19.42 -12.85
C TYR A 45 -7.37 19.40 -13.56
N LYS A 46 -7.77 20.57 -14.05
CA LYS A 46 -9.09 20.81 -14.64
C LYS A 46 -9.10 20.44 -16.13
N PRO A 47 -10.27 20.10 -16.70
CA PRO A 47 -10.41 19.93 -18.14
C PRO A 47 -10.27 21.27 -18.90
N PRO A 48 -10.03 21.23 -20.23
CA PRO A 48 -10.03 22.41 -21.09
C PRO A 48 -11.31 23.23 -20.97
N SER A 49 -11.21 24.56 -21.11
CA SER A 49 -12.38 25.45 -21.04
C SER A 49 -12.26 26.67 -21.95
N ASP A 50 -13.40 27.10 -22.54
CA ASP A 50 -13.45 28.29 -23.41
C ASP A 50 -12.94 29.55 -22.71
N ALA A 51 -13.17 29.67 -21.40
CA ALA A 51 -12.69 30.78 -20.59
C ALA A 51 -11.16 30.82 -20.55
N SER A 52 -10.53 29.71 -20.19
CA SER A 52 -9.06 29.60 -20.12
C SER A 52 -8.40 29.75 -21.49
N ALA A 53 -8.99 29.16 -22.54
CA ALA A 53 -8.52 29.34 -23.92
C ALA A 53 -8.55 30.80 -24.35
N LYS A 54 -9.63 31.53 -24.01
CA LYS A 54 -9.75 32.97 -24.32
C LYS A 54 -8.72 33.79 -23.56
N THR A 55 -8.55 33.55 -22.26
CA THR A 55 -7.55 34.24 -21.44
C THR A 55 -6.13 34.00 -21.97
N LEU A 56 -5.79 32.77 -22.39
CA LEU A 56 -4.49 32.48 -22.99
C LEU A 56 -4.27 33.25 -24.30
N LYS A 57 -5.30 33.37 -25.15
CA LYS A 57 -5.20 34.13 -26.40
C LYS A 57 -4.92 35.62 -26.17
N GLU A 58 -5.48 36.19 -25.10
CA GLU A 58 -5.34 37.60 -24.73
C GLU A 58 -3.97 37.96 -24.10
N LYS A 59 -3.21 36.98 -23.60
CA LYS A 59 -1.85 37.19 -23.04
C LYS A 59 -0.89 37.76 -24.09
N LYS A 60 -0.39 38.98 -23.90
CA LYS A 60 0.49 39.66 -24.88
C LYS A 60 1.95 39.19 -24.82
N ASP A 61 2.33 38.60 -23.69
CA ASP A 61 3.66 38.10 -23.34
C ASP A 61 4.00 36.74 -23.96
N VAL A 62 3.01 36.05 -24.54
CA VAL A 62 3.20 34.72 -25.15
C VAL A 62 3.12 34.84 -26.68
N LYS A 63 4.13 34.32 -27.39
CA LYS A 63 4.16 34.29 -28.86
C LYS A 63 3.04 33.43 -29.43
N LYS A 64 2.66 33.69 -30.69
CA LYS A 64 1.55 33.00 -31.36
C LYS A 64 1.81 31.50 -31.47
N GLU A 65 3.01 31.11 -31.86
CA GLU A 65 3.43 29.73 -32.04
C GLU A 65 3.31 28.93 -30.73
N VAL A 66 3.69 29.56 -29.62
CA VAL A 66 3.57 29.00 -28.27
C VAL A 66 2.10 28.87 -27.87
N LYS A 67 1.26 29.88 -28.12
CA LYS A 67 -0.19 29.78 -27.85
C LYS A 67 -0.84 28.64 -28.62
N ASP A 68 -0.56 28.54 -29.92
CA ASP A 68 -1.13 27.51 -30.79
C ASP A 68 -0.68 26.11 -30.32
N PHE A 69 0.60 25.95 -29.95
CA PHE A 69 1.10 24.74 -29.34
C PHE A 69 0.45 24.43 -27.98
N THR A 70 0.28 25.42 -27.09
CA THR A 70 -0.35 25.23 -25.78
C THR A 70 -1.80 24.78 -25.91
N ILE A 71 -2.58 25.34 -26.85
CA ILE A 71 -3.96 24.89 -27.12
C ILE A 71 -3.96 23.44 -27.61
N ARG A 72 -3.03 23.09 -28.52
CA ARG A 72 -2.88 21.70 -28.99
C ARG A 72 -2.51 20.76 -27.85
N ALA A 73 -1.58 21.16 -26.99
CA ALA A 73 -1.15 20.38 -25.83
C ALA A 73 -2.26 20.20 -24.80
N SER A 74 -3.03 21.26 -24.54
CA SER A 74 -4.20 21.25 -23.65
C SER A 74 -5.22 20.22 -24.11
N LYS A 75 -5.56 20.23 -25.40
CA LYS A 75 -6.45 19.24 -26.01
C LYS A 75 -5.89 17.81 -25.90
N PHE A 76 -4.60 17.61 -26.19
CA PHE A 76 -3.96 16.30 -26.13
C PHE A 76 -3.91 15.72 -24.71
N LEU A 77 -3.61 16.54 -23.70
CA LEU A 77 -3.53 16.12 -22.30
C LEU A 77 -4.90 16.03 -21.63
N GLY A 78 -5.93 16.65 -22.22
CA GLY A 78 -7.21 16.87 -21.55
C GLY A 78 -7.05 17.75 -20.30
N LEU A 79 -6.21 18.79 -20.39
CA LEU A 79 -5.84 19.69 -19.30
C LEU A 79 -6.18 21.13 -19.66
N ASP A 80 -6.65 21.92 -18.70
CA ASP A 80 -6.92 23.35 -18.83
C ASP A 80 -5.78 24.11 -19.52
N GLU A 81 -6.13 25.07 -20.40
CA GLU A 81 -5.18 25.80 -21.24
C GLU A 81 -4.18 26.63 -20.41
N LEU A 82 -4.61 27.23 -19.31
CA LEU A 82 -3.72 28.01 -18.43
C LEU A 82 -2.84 27.08 -17.59
N GLN A 83 -3.38 25.95 -17.11
CA GLN A 83 -2.57 24.93 -16.43
C GLN A 83 -1.55 24.29 -17.37
N THR A 84 -1.92 24.09 -18.63
CA THR A 84 -1.02 23.58 -19.68
C THR A 84 0.10 24.58 -19.97
N ASN A 85 -0.21 25.89 -20.03
CA ASN A 85 0.81 26.93 -20.17
C ASN A 85 1.83 26.89 -19.02
N SER A 86 1.35 26.82 -17.77
CA SER A 86 2.21 26.70 -16.59
C SER A 86 3.03 25.41 -16.58
N LEU A 87 2.45 24.30 -17.05
CA LEU A 87 3.15 23.02 -17.19
C LEU A 87 4.31 23.12 -18.19
N ILE A 88 4.10 23.79 -19.33
CA ILE A 88 5.16 24.04 -20.32
C ILE A 88 6.27 24.88 -19.70
N GLU A 89 5.93 25.97 -19.00
CA GLU A 89 6.92 26.80 -18.29
C GLU A 89 7.74 25.99 -17.28
N LEU A 90 7.09 25.11 -16.50
CA LEU A 90 7.77 24.22 -15.56
C LEU A 90 8.67 23.19 -16.26
N TYR A 91 8.19 22.57 -17.34
CA TYR A 91 8.98 21.63 -18.12
C TYR A 91 10.23 22.30 -18.71
N LEU A 92 10.07 23.49 -19.27
CA LEU A 92 11.17 24.30 -19.82
C LEU A 92 12.22 24.66 -18.75
N ALA A 93 11.79 24.91 -17.52
CA ALA A 93 12.69 25.24 -16.42
C ALA A 93 13.46 24.02 -15.87
N GLN A 94 12.90 22.81 -15.92
CA GLN A 94 13.43 21.65 -15.19
C GLN A 94 14.07 20.58 -16.10
N ASP A 95 13.34 20.17 -17.14
CA ASP A 95 13.65 18.96 -17.90
C ASP A 95 13.99 19.26 -19.37
N PHE A 96 13.82 20.50 -19.82
CA PHE A 96 14.24 20.91 -21.15
C PHE A 96 15.76 21.04 -21.23
N ARG A 97 16.34 20.37 -22.23
CA ARG A 97 17.80 20.27 -22.43
C ARG A 97 18.31 21.07 -23.63
N GLU A 98 17.42 21.67 -24.41
CA GLU A 98 17.78 22.45 -25.61
C GLU A 98 17.81 23.96 -25.29
N SER A 99 18.26 24.78 -26.25
CA SER A 99 18.29 26.24 -26.10
C SER A 99 16.88 26.82 -25.98
N LEU A 100 16.64 27.59 -24.90
CA LEU A 100 15.40 28.32 -24.66
C LEU A 100 15.15 29.42 -25.70
N ASP A 101 16.18 29.87 -26.42
CA ASP A 101 16.04 30.94 -27.42
C ASP A 101 15.49 30.42 -28.76
N GLU A 102 15.50 29.10 -28.99
CA GLU A 102 15.19 28.51 -30.30
C GLU A 102 13.99 27.55 -30.28
N TRP A 103 13.50 27.12 -29.12
CA TRP A 103 12.42 26.12 -29.07
C TRP A 103 11.11 26.65 -29.68
N GLU A 104 10.81 27.93 -29.48
CA GLU A 104 9.60 28.57 -29.98
C GLU A 104 9.55 28.59 -31.51
N THR A 105 10.69 28.81 -32.17
CA THR A 105 10.76 28.82 -33.65
C THR A 105 10.66 27.41 -34.23
N LYS A 106 11.20 26.41 -33.52
CA LYS A 106 11.08 24.99 -33.87
C LYS A 106 9.66 24.44 -33.74
N LEU A 107 8.74 25.11 -33.04
CA LEU A 107 7.33 24.67 -32.95
C LEU A 107 6.62 24.64 -34.31
N SER A 108 7.15 25.35 -35.32
CA SER A 108 6.65 25.27 -36.70
C SER A 108 6.96 23.93 -37.37
N ASP A 109 7.95 23.17 -36.87
CA ASP A 109 8.21 21.80 -37.30
C ASP A 109 7.27 20.84 -36.58
N GLU A 110 6.37 20.24 -37.35
CA GLU A 110 5.35 19.32 -36.85
C GLU A 110 5.93 18.08 -36.14
N ARG A 111 7.09 17.57 -36.59
CA ARG A 111 7.74 16.42 -35.93
C ARG A 111 8.33 16.82 -34.60
N TYR A 112 8.91 18.01 -34.53
CA TYR A 112 9.42 18.57 -33.27
C TYR A 112 8.26 18.80 -32.28
N ALA A 113 7.19 19.47 -32.72
CA ALA A 113 6.01 19.72 -31.90
C ALA A 113 5.38 18.41 -31.37
N GLN A 114 5.24 17.39 -32.22
CA GLN A 114 4.72 16.07 -31.80
C GLN A 114 5.63 15.37 -30.78
N THR A 115 6.95 15.48 -30.94
CA THR A 115 7.92 14.90 -29.99
C THR A 115 7.86 15.61 -28.65
N LEU A 116 7.82 16.95 -28.66
CA LEU A 116 7.70 17.77 -27.46
C LEU A 116 6.38 17.48 -26.72
N LEU A 117 5.30 17.29 -27.47
CA LEU A 117 3.99 16.94 -26.92
C LEU A 117 4.02 15.62 -26.13
N GLY A 118 4.69 14.59 -26.66
CA GLY A 118 4.89 13.32 -25.96
C GLY A 118 5.72 13.48 -24.68
N ARG A 119 6.80 14.28 -24.71
CA ARG A 119 7.63 14.56 -23.53
C ARG A 119 6.85 15.33 -22.45
N LEU A 120 6.00 16.26 -22.87
CA LEU A 120 5.15 17.04 -21.97
C LEU A 120 4.10 16.15 -21.28
N ALA A 121 3.53 15.17 -22.00
CA ALA A 121 2.66 14.16 -21.40
C ALA A 121 3.39 13.32 -20.34
N ASP A 122 4.59 12.82 -20.65
CA ASP A 122 5.38 12.05 -19.69
C ASP A 122 5.68 12.90 -18.43
N PHE A 123 6.07 14.17 -18.60
CA PHE A 123 6.29 15.11 -17.49
C PHE A 123 5.01 15.36 -16.65
N TYR A 124 3.87 15.58 -17.31
CA TYR A 124 2.58 15.76 -16.65
C TYR A 124 2.16 14.54 -15.82
N TYR A 125 2.32 13.34 -16.37
CA TYR A 125 1.98 12.09 -15.71
C TYR A 125 2.85 11.84 -14.47
N GLU A 126 4.14 12.12 -14.55
CA GLU A 126 5.02 12.02 -13.39
C GLU A 126 4.69 13.05 -12.33
N ASP A 127 4.46 14.30 -12.73
CA ASP A 127 4.11 15.39 -11.82
C ASP A 127 2.83 15.08 -11.00
N ARG A 128 1.83 14.46 -11.63
CA ARG A 128 0.63 13.94 -10.94
C ARG A 128 0.94 12.86 -9.91
N ILE A 129 1.81 11.90 -10.26
CA ILE A 129 2.23 10.83 -9.33
C ILE A 129 2.96 11.42 -8.13
N TYR A 130 3.86 12.39 -8.32
CA TYR A 130 4.58 13.01 -7.20
C TYR A 130 3.65 13.72 -6.21
N ILE A 131 2.53 14.30 -6.67
CA ILE A 131 1.53 14.86 -5.76
C ILE A 131 0.87 13.78 -4.92
N LEU A 132 0.47 12.65 -5.52
CA LEU A 132 -0.10 11.53 -4.77
C LEU A 132 0.90 10.92 -3.79
N GLN A 133 2.14 10.72 -4.22
CA GLN A 133 3.22 10.24 -3.38
C GLN A 133 3.46 11.19 -2.20
N SER A 134 3.43 12.50 -2.44
CA SER A 134 3.60 13.50 -1.37
C SER A 134 2.60 13.28 -0.24
N ILE A 135 1.31 13.08 -0.55
CA ILE A 135 0.27 12.81 0.46
C ILE A 135 0.57 11.52 1.22
N LYS A 136 0.93 10.43 0.50
CA LYS A 136 1.30 9.16 1.13
C LYS A 136 2.48 9.30 2.08
N HIS A 137 3.48 10.12 1.71
CA HIS A 137 4.65 10.35 2.54
C HIS A 137 4.28 11.12 3.82
N LEU A 138 3.40 12.13 3.73
CA LEU A 138 2.87 12.78 4.93
C LEU A 138 2.19 11.76 5.86
N LEU A 139 1.29 10.93 5.34
CA LEU A 139 0.61 9.88 6.12
C LEU A 139 1.58 8.85 6.71
N SER A 140 2.63 8.48 5.98
CA SER A 140 3.59 7.45 6.41
C SER A 140 4.46 7.89 7.58
N TYR A 141 4.66 9.20 7.75
CA TYR A 141 5.65 9.75 8.69
C TYR A 141 5.10 10.79 9.65
N SER A 142 3.80 11.11 9.60
CA SER A 142 3.15 12.00 10.57
C SER A 142 3.10 11.40 11.99
N ALA A 143 3.15 10.07 12.11
CA ALA A 143 3.19 9.38 13.39
C ALA A 143 4.61 8.93 13.80
N ASP A 144 5.63 9.13 12.96
CA ASP A 144 7.00 8.67 13.25
C ASP A 144 7.78 9.71 14.08
N ASP A 145 7.95 9.43 15.38
CA ASP A 145 8.71 10.27 16.32
C ASP A 145 10.17 10.51 15.92
N LYS A 146 10.73 9.69 15.03
CA LYS A 146 12.11 9.84 14.55
C LYS A 146 12.18 10.72 13.30
N HIS A 147 11.06 11.00 12.66
CA HIS A 147 11.04 11.74 11.42
C HIS A 147 11.23 13.24 11.67
N PRO A 148 12.21 13.92 11.03
CA PRO A 148 12.56 15.30 11.33
C PRO A 148 11.40 16.28 11.10
N TYR A 149 10.52 16.00 10.15
CA TYR A 149 9.40 16.89 9.78
C TYR A 149 8.04 16.41 10.29
N LYS A 150 7.99 15.47 11.25
CA LYS A 150 6.75 14.87 11.77
C LYS A 150 5.68 15.93 12.08
N GLU A 151 6.04 16.95 12.87
CA GLU A 151 5.11 18.01 13.28
C GLU A 151 4.50 18.74 12.08
N LYS A 152 5.31 19.05 11.05
CA LYS A 152 4.81 19.74 9.84
C LYS A 152 3.89 18.88 9.00
N TYR A 153 4.10 17.56 9.03
CA TYR A 153 3.23 16.63 8.33
C TYR A 153 1.89 16.49 9.04
N ASP A 154 1.93 16.33 10.37
CA ASP A 154 0.74 16.28 11.21
C ASP A 154 -0.07 17.59 11.10
N ASP A 155 0.56 18.76 11.23
CA ASP A 155 -0.07 20.07 10.99
C ASP A 155 -0.79 20.13 9.63
N CYS A 156 -0.14 19.59 8.58
CA CYS A 156 -0.70 19.58 7.23
C CYS A 156 -1.91 18.66 7.10
N LEU A 157 -1.86 17.46 7.69
CA LEU A 157 -2.96 16.50 7.67
C LEU A 157 -4.15 16.98 8.51
N GLN A 158 -3.91 17.55 9.69
CA GLN A 158 -4.94 18.16 10.53
C GLN A 158 -5.67 19.30 9.80
N MET A 159 -4.94 20.10 9.01
CA MET A 159 -5.55 21.13 8.17
C MET A 159 -6.49 20.60 7.09
N PHE A 160 -6.34 19.33 6.66
CA PHE A 160 -7.25 18.69 5.73
C PHE A 160 -8.43 18.02 6.44
N GLY A 161 -8.17 17.40 7.59
CA GLY A 161 -9.15 16.60 8.34
C GLY A 161 -9.82 15.54 7.46
N ASP A 162 -11.10 15.28 7.71
CA ASP A 162 -11.89 14.27 7.00
C ASP A 162 -12.12 14.59 5.51
N GLN A 163 -11.78 15.81 5.06
CA GLN A 163 -11.89 16.15 3.65
C GLN A 163 -10.89 15.36 2.80
N LEU A 164 -9.72 15.04 3.37
CA LEU A 164 -8.65 14.33 2.66
C LEU A 164 -9.16 13.00 2.11
N ILE A 165 -9.67 12.13 2.98
CA ILE A 165 -10.08 10.79 2.58
C ILE A 165 -11.24 10.81 1.58
N ASN A 166 -12.21 11.72 1.77
CA ASN A 166 -13.31 11.88 0.84
C ASN A 166 -12.81 12.34 -0.54
N LYS A 167 -11.83 13.26 -0.59
CA LYS A 167 -11.22 13.71 -1.85
C LYS A 167 -10.39 12.62 -2.52
N VAL A 168 -9.67 11.78 -1.76
CA VAL A 168 -8.91 10.65 -2.31
C VAL A 168 -9.86 9.60 -2.91
N ILE A 169 -10.98 9.30 -2.25
CA ILE A 169 -12.00 8.38 -2.77
C ILE A 169 -12.68 8.95 -4.03
N GLU A 170 -12.98 10.25 -4.03
CA GLU A 170 -13.53 10.95 -5.21
C GLU A 170 -12.58 10.83 -6.41
N GLN A 171 -11.28 11.07 -6.19
CA GLN A 171 -10.23 10.89 -7.21
C GLN A 171 -10.19 9.44 -7.72
N TYR A 172 -10.20 8.45 -6.83
CA TYR A 172 -10.13 7.05 -7.22
C TYR A 172 -11.30 6.66 -8.11
N LYS A 173 -12.53 7.03 -7.71
CA LYS A 173 -13.74 6.78 -8.49
C LYS A 173 -13.66 7.45 -9.87
N ALA A 174 -13.22 8.71 -9.92
CA ALA A 174 -13.08 9.46 -11.17
C ALA A 174 -12.06 8.83 -12.14
N VAL A 175 -10.90 8.38 -11.64
CA VAL A 175 -9.88 7.73 -12.49
C VAL A 175 -10.35 6.35 -12.94
N PHE A 176 -10.98 5.57 -12.07
CA PHE A 176 -11.48 4.22 -12.40
C PHE A 176 -12.52 4.24 -13.51
N SER A 177 -13.45 5.21 -13.48
CA SER A 177 -14.53 5.33 -14.46
C SER A 177 -14.16 6.13 -15.71
N ARG A 178 -12.93 6.64 -15.82
CA ARG A 178 -12.53 7.53 -16.92
C ARG A 178 -12.45 6.77 -18.24
N GLU A 179 -13.08 7.29 -19.28
CA GLU A 179 -13.02 6.72 -20.63
C GLU A 179 -11.70 7.06 -21.32
N ALA A 180 -11.23 6.14 -22.16
CA ALA A 180 -9.99 6.31 -22.91
C ALA A 180 -10.05 7.51 -23.88
N PRO A 181 -8.95 8.29 -23.99
CA PRO A 181 -8.86 9.35 -24.96
C PRO A 181 -8.79 8.77 -26.39
N SER A 182 -9.22 9.56 -27.37
CA SER A 182 -9.24 9.21 -28.79
C SER A 182 -8.74 10.35 -29.66
N ALA A 183 -8.47 10.08 -30.94
CA ALA A 183 -8.10 11.13 -31.90
C ALA A 183 -9.19 12.20 -32.04
N GLU A 184 -10.47 11.83 -31.90
CA GLU A 184 -11.60 12.77 -31.97
C GLU A 184 -11.63 13.71 -30.77
N THR A 185 -11.43 13.15 -29.57
CA THR A 185 -11.52 13.89 -28.31
C THR A 185 -10.25 14.68 -28.00
N HIS A 186 -9.07 14.07 -28.20
CA HIS A 186 -7.76 14.59 -27.78
C HIS A 186 -6.84 14.95 -28.97
N GLY A 187 -7.33 14.84 -30.21
CA GLY A 187 -6.59 15.21 -31.43
C GLY A 187 -5.74 14.08 -31.99
N ASN A 188 -5.35 14.19 -33.26
CA ASN A 188 -4.68 13.14 -34.04
C ASN A 188 -3.35 12.65 -33.46
N ALA A 189 -2.74 13.42 -32.56
CA ALA A 189 -1.54 13.02 -31.81
C ALA A 189 -1.80 11.87 -30.82
N MET A 190 -3.06 11.65 -30.43
CA MET A 190 -3.50 10.59 -29.52
C MET A 190 -3.65 9.27 -30.28
N ASP A 191 -2.50 8.66 -30.59
CA ASP A 191 -2.41 7.34 -31.22
C ASP A 191 -2.55 6.19 -30.20
N GLU A 192 -2.61 4.95 -30.68
CA GLU A 192 -2.75 3.75 -29.84
C GLU A 192 -1.64 3.64 -28.77
N ARG A 193 -0.42 4.10 -29.07
CA ARG A 193 0.69 4.07 -28.13
C ARG A 193 0.46 5.07 -26.99
N GLN A 194 -0.03 6.27 -27.29
CA GLN A 194 -0.38 7.26 -26.28
C GLN A 194 -1.56 6.82 -25.43
N VAL A 195 -2.57 6.20 -26.03
CA VAL A 195 -3.71 5.63 -25.29
C VAL A 195 -3.26 4.51 -24.35
N ALA A 196 -2.36 3.63 -24.79
CA ALA A 196 -1.80 2.57 -23.93
C ALA A 196 -0.98 3.14 -22.76
N LYS A 197 -0.16 4.18 -23.00
CA LYS A 197 0.56 4.91 -21.94
C LYS A 197 -0.40 5.55 -20.94
N TRP A 198 -1.44 6.21 -21.44
CA TRP A 198 -2.47 6.84 -20.62
C TRP A 198 -3.21 5.80 -19.76
N ALA A 199 -3.58 4.65 -20.34
CA ALA A 199 -4.27 3.58 -19.61
C ALA A 199 -3.40 3.02 -18.48
N LEU A 200 -2.10 2.83 -18.74
CA LEU A 200 -1.13 2.43 -17.72
C LEU A 200 -0.99 3.49 -16.62
N GLN A 201 -0.95 4.77 -17.00
CA GLN A 201 -0.92 5.88 -16.05
C GLN A 201 -2.16 5.88 -15.15
N CYS A 202 -3.36 5.65 -15.68
CA CYS A 202 -4.57 5.53 -14.87
C CYS A 202 -4.48 4.39 -13.85
N LEU A 203 -3.92 3.24 -14.22
CA LEU A 203 -3.70 2.14 -13.27
C LEU A 203 -2.71 2.51 -12.17
N ARG A 204 -1.62 3.22 -12.49
CA ARG A 204 -0.65 3.73 -11.51
C ARG A 204 -1.32 4.70 -10.54
N GLU A 205 -2.09 5.66 -11.06
CA GLU A 205 -2.84 6.63 -10.25
C GLU A 205 -3.85 5.93 -9.33
N GLN A 206 -4.58 4.91 -9.82
CA GLN A 206 -5.48 4.11 -8.99
C GLN A 206 -4.74 3.41 -7.85
N CYS A 207 -3.56 2.83 -8.10
CA CYS A 207 -2.76 2.17 -7.06
C CYS A 207 -2.29 3.15 -5.98
N GLU A 208 -1.75 4.30 -6.39
CA GLU A 208 -1.28 5.33 -5.45
C GLU A 208 -2.44 5.89 -4.59
N LEU A 209 -3.62 6.05 -5.18
CA LEU A 209 -4.82 6.49 -4.44
C LEU A 209 -5.30 5.43 -3.44
N LEU A 210 -5.37 4.16 -3.82
CA LEU A 210 -5.77 3.10 -2.89
C LEU A 210 -4.74 2.89 -1.78
N GLU A 211 -3.45 3.07 -2.04
CA GLU A 211 -2.43 3.08 -0.98
C GLU A 211 -2.59 4.26 -0.03
N THR A 212 -3.01 5.42 -0.55
CA THR A 212 -3.32 6.57 0.29
C THR A 212 -4.52 6.28 1.20
N VAL A 213 -5.59 5.67 0.66
CA VAL A 213 -6.74 5.21 1.45
C VAL A 213 -6.31 4.23 2.52
N PHE A 214 -5.49 3.24 2.15
CA PHE A 214 -5.02 2.21 3.03
C PHE A 214 -4.18 2.77 4.20
N LEU A 215 -3.20 3.62 3.91
CA LEU A 215 -2.38 4.27 4.95
C LEU A 215 -3.22 5.21 5.84
N TYR A 216 -4.21 5.91 5.26
CA TYR A 216 -5.12 6.74 6.05
C TYR A 216 -5.88 5.89 7.09
N TYR A 217 -6.49 4.77 6.67
CA TYR A 217 -7.27 3.94 7.61
C TYR A 217 -6.42 3.12 8.59
N LYS A 218 -5.10 3.04 8.41
CA LYS A 218 -4.22 2.50 9.45
C LYS A 218 -4.08 3.45 10.65
N GLU A 219 -4.14 4.76 10.40
CA GLU A 219 -4.00 5.80 11.43
C GLU A 219 -5.36 6.26 11.98
N TYR A 220 -6.43 6.15 11.19
CA TYR A 220 -7.76 6.61 11.54
C TYR A 220 -8.79 5.47 11.46
N GLU A 221 -9.66 5.38 12.48
CA GLU A 221 -10.69 4.35 12.54
C GLU A 221 -11.68 4.42 11.36
N MET A 222 -11.97 3.26 10.75
CA MET A 222 -12.95 3.16 9.67
C MET A 222 -14.36 2.91 10.22
N HIS A 223 -15.25 3.88 10.03
CA HIS A 223 -16.67 3.71 10.40
C HIS A 223 -17.33 2.53 9.63
N PRO A 224 -18.21 1.70 10.25
CA PRO A 224 -18.82 0.54 9.59
C PRO A 224 -19.53 0.84 8.26
N THR A 225 -20.22 1.98 8.16
CA THR A 225 -20.89 2.39 6.92
C THR A 225 -19.91 2.64 5.77
N ARG A 226 -18.68 3.09 6.09
CA ARG A 226 -17.62 3.28 5.10
C ARG A 226 -17.05 1.94 4.64
N LEU A 227 -16.85 1.00 5.56
CA LEU A 227 -16.49 -0.37 5.19
C LEU A 227 -17.51 -0.96 4.20
N LEU A 228 -18.81 -0.79 4.48
CA LEU A 228 -19.88 -1.24 3.56
C LEU A 228 -19.82 -0.55 2.20
N GLU A 229 -19.50 0.75 2.15
CA GLU A 229 -19.29 1.46 0.89
C GLU A 229 -18.12 0.86 0.09
N PHE A 230 -16.96 0.67 0.72
CA PHE A 230 -15.80 0.05 0.06
C PHE A 230 -16.11 -1.38 -0.39
N THR A 231 -16.80 -2.16 0.43
CA THR A 231 -17.17 -3.53 0.11
C THR A 231 -18.04 -3.57 -1.16
N ARG A 232 -19.00 -2.65 -1.30
CA ARG A 232 -19.82 -2.50 -2.52
C ARG A 232 -19.01 -2.03 -3.72
N LEU A 233 -18.15 -1.02 -3.51
CA LEU A 233 -17.31 -0.44 -4.55
C LEU A 233 -16.36 -1.47 -5.13
N PHE A 234 -15.55 -2.13 -4.30
CA PHE A 234 -14.59 -3.11 -4.75
C PHE A 234 -15.27 -4.33 -5.37
N LYS A 235 -16.44 -4.74 -4.83
CA LYS A 235 -17.21 -5.82 -5.45
C LYS A 235 -17.70 -5.48 -6.86
N SER A 236 -18.22 -4.26 -7.08
CA SER A 236 -18.71 -3.86 -8.41
C SER A 236 -17.57 -3.79 -9.43
N GLN A 237 -16.39 -3.33 -8.99
CA GLN A 237 -15.15 -3.23 -9.76
C GLN A 237 -14.42 -4.59 -9.91
N GLY A 238 -14.93 -5.65 -9.30
CA GLY A 238 -14.27 -6.97 -9.30
C GLY A 238 -12.87 -6.92 -8.71
N PHE A 239 -12.67 -6.14 -7.64
CA PHE A 239 -11.38 -5.95 -6.96
C PHE A 239 -10.31 -5.44 -7.93
N GLY A 240 -10.68 -4.49 -8.79
CA GLY A 240 -9.79 -3.91 -9.78
C GLY A 240 -9.69 -4.68 -11.10
N CYS A 241 -10.21 -5.91 -11.19
CA CYS A 241 -10.13 -6.71 -12.42
C CYS A 241 -11.09 -6.24 -13.54
N ARG A 242 -12.19 -5.55 -13.21
CA ARG A 242 -13.19 -5.07 -14.19
C ARG A 242 -12.89 -3.66 -14.65
N GLN A 243 -11.80 -3.52 -15.40
CA GLN A 243 -11.33 -2.23 -15.93
C GLN A 243 -12.05 -1.85 -17.22
N THR A 244 -12.59 -0.63 -17.29
CA THR A 244 -13.24 -0.07 -18.50
C THR A 244 -12.30 -0.11 -19.70
N ASN A 245 -11.03 0.26 -19.49
CA ASN A 245 -10.04 0.43 -20.55
C ASN A 245 -9.12 -0.80 -20.73
N LYS A 246 -9.56 -2.00 -20.30
CA LYS A 246 -8.72 -3.23 -20.31
C LYS A 246 -8.14 -3.56 -21.69
N HIS A 247 -8.85 -3.22 -22.75
CA HIS A 247 -8.44 -3.49 -24.14
C HIS A 247 -7.26 -2.61 -24.62
N HIS A 248 -6.93 -1.54 -23.89
CA HIS A 248 -5.77 -0.68 -24.17
C HIS A 248 -4.53 -1.05 -23.35
N PHE A 249 -4.60 -2.09 -22.53
CA PHE A 249 -3.50 -2.46 -21.64
C PHE A 249 -2.30 -2.98 -22.43
N SER A 250 -1.14 -2.39 -22.13
CA SER A 250 0.15 -2.87 -22.59
C SER A 250 0.69 -3.98 -21.67
N PRO A 251 1.66 -4.79 -22.11
CA PRO A 251 2.35 -5.74 -21.24
C PRO A 251 2.87 -5.05 -19.97
N GLY A 252 2.63 -5.68 -18.82
CA GLY A 252 2.98 -5.13 -17.49
C GLY A 252 1.83 -4.43 -16.75
N ALA A 253 0.71 -4.10 -17.42
CA ALA A 253 -0.48 -3.55 -16.77
C ALA A 253 -1.07 -4.51 -15.69
N GLU A 254 -0.91 -5.81 -15.89
CA GLU A 254 -1.39 -6.88 -14.99
C GLU A 254 -0.82 -6.76 -13.57
N VAL A 255 0.41 -6.25 -13.42
CA VAL A 255 1.03 -6.02 -12.11
C VAL A 255 0.23 -4.98 -11.31
N PHE A 256 -0.21 -3.91 -11.96
CA PHE A 256 -1.04 -2.89 -11.32
C PHE A 256 -2.45 -3.41 -11.02
N VAL A 257 -3.07 -4.16 -11.93
CA VAL A 257 -4.38 -4.78 -11.66
C VAL A 257 -4.32 -5.71 -10.46
N THR A 258 -3.25 -6.50 -10.34
CA THR A 258 -3.02 -7.39 -9.19
C THR A 258 -2.83 -6.58 -7.90
N ARG A 259 -2.05 -5.50 -7.95
CA ARG A 259 -1.86 -4.55 -6.83
C ARG A 259 -3.18 -3.91 -6.38
N LEU A 260 -4.06 -3.52 -7.30
CA LEU A 260 -5.40 -3.02 -6.97
C LEU A 260 -6.24 -4.05 -6.22
N GLY A 261 -6.16 -5.32 -6.64
CA GLY A 261 -6.83 -6.41 -5.95
C GLY A 261 -6.29 -6.64 -4.53
N PHE A 262 -4.97 -6.65 -4.36
CA PHE A 262 -4.33 -6.72 -3.04
C PHE A 262 -4.76 -5.57 -2.13
N LEU A 263 -4.70 -4.31 -2.60
CA LEU A 263 -5.11 -3.14 -1.84
C LEU A 263 -6.59 -3.18 -1.47
N SER A 264 -7.45 -3.59 -2.41
CA SER A 264 -8.88 -3.72 -2.15
C SER A 264 -9.16 -4.73 -1.03
N SER A 265 -8.47 -5.89 -1.03
CA SER A 265 -8.59 -6.85 0.06
C SER A 265 -8.06 -6.28 1.38
N LEU A 266 -6.87 -5.68 1.38
CA LEU A 266 -6.22 -5.15 2.57
C LEU A 266 -7.03 -4.04 3.25
N ILE A 267 -7.60 -3.10 2.47
CA ILE A 267 -8.46 -2.04 3.00
C ILE A 267 -9.69 -2.63 3.70
N LEU A 268 -10.28 -3.70 3.14
CA LEU A 268 -11.41 -4.36 3.78
C LEU A 268 -10.98 -5.10 5.05
N ILE A 269 -9.82 -5.76 5.08
CA ILE A 269 -9.31 -6.40 6.31
C ILE A 269 -9.04 -5.37 7.40
N GLU A 270 -8.41 -4.25 7.07
CA GLU A 270 -8.18 -3.17 8.03
C GLU A 270 -9.51 -2.67 8.60
N GLY A 271 -10.49 -2.44 7.73
CA GLY A 271 -11.81 -1.98 8.16
C GLY A 271 -12.60 -2.99 8.98
N LEU A 272 -12.21 -4.27 9.03
CA LEU A 272 -12.79 -5.25 9.95
C LEU A 272 -12.31 -5.08 11.40
N ASP A 273 -11.23 -4.31 11.60
CA ASP A 273 -10.62 -4.05 12.91
C ASP A 273 -10.39 -5.33 13.73
N LEU A 274 -9.72 -6.30 13.11
CA LEU A 274 -9.44 -7.59 13.77
C LEU A 274 -8.46 -7.47 14.94
N GLU A 275 -7.71 -6.37 15.03
CA GLU A 275 -6.83 -6.05 16.16
C GLU A 275 -7.67 -5.79 17.43
N TYR A 276 -8.83 -5.13 17.31
CA TYR A 276 -9.77 -4.97 18.43
C TYR A 276 -10.12 -6.31 19.09
N LEU A 277 -10.29 -7.38 18.30
CA LEU A 277 -10.62 -8.72 18.82
C LEU A 277 -9.47 -9.35 19.63
N GLN A 278 -8.23 -8.92 19.41
CA GLN A 278 -7.05 -9.42 20.12
C GLN A 278 -6.76 -8.63 21.39
N GLU A 279 -6.91 -7.31 21.33
CA GLU A 279 -6.53 -6.40 22.42
C GLU A 279 -7.64 -6.23 23.45
N THR A 280 -8.89 -6.51 23.06
CA THR A 280 -10.05 -6.34 23.93
C THR A 280 -10.33 -7.61 24.75
N PRO A 281 -10.56 -7.52 26.08
CA PRO A 281 -10.99 -8.65 26.89
C PRO A 281 -12.26 -9.31 26.33
N ALA A 282 -12.36 -10.64 26.43
CA ALA A 282 -13.49 -11.42 25.89
C ALA A 282 -14.88 -10.87 26.26
N SER A 283 -15.03 -10.29 27.45
CA SER A 283 -16.28 -9.67 27.92
C SER A 283 -16.70 -8.41 27.18
N ALA A 284 -15.76 -7.69 26.56
CA ALA A 284 -15.98 -6.44 25.85
C ALA A 284 -15.98 -6.59 24.32
N VAL A 285 -15.59 -7.76 23.79
CA VAL A 285 -15.65 -8.04 22.35
C VAL A 285 -17.04 -7.87 21.73
N PRO A 286 -18.17 -8.15 22.43
CA PRO A 286 -19.50 -7.83 21.90
C PRO A 286 -19.70 -6.34 21.55
N ASN A 287 -18.88 -5.43 22.08
CA ASN A 287 -18.97 -3.98 21.81
C ASN A 287 -18.25 -3.56 20.53
N HIS A 288 -17.72 -4.50 19.73
CA HIS A 288 -17.11 -4.21 18.45
C HIS A 288 -18.04 -3.33 17.59
N PRO A 289 -17.57 -2.24 16.95
CA PRO A 289 -18.43 -1.26 16.27
C PRO A 289 -19.32 -1.87 15.17
N ILE A 290 -18.77 -2.79 14.38
CA ILE A 290 -19.48 -3.42 13.26
C ILE A 290 -20.76 -4.17 13.69
N PRO A 291 -20.74 -5.16 14.62
CA PRO A 291 -21.97 -5.81 15.10
C PRO A 291 -22.99 -4.88 15.79
N GLN A 292 -22.52 -3.77 16.38
CA GLN A 292 -23.41 -2.81 17.06
C GLN A 292 -24.30 -2.05 16.07
N ASP A 293 -23.81 -1.77 14.86
CA ASP A 293 -24.64 -1.27 13.75
C ASP A 293 -25.33 -2.44 13.03
N GLN A 294 -26.50 -2.84 13.53
CA GLN A 294 -27.22 -4.00 13.02
C GLN A 294 -27.58 -3.91 11.53
N ASP A 295 -27.87 -2.72 11.02
CA ASP A 295 -28.28 -2.54 9.62
C ASP A 295 -27.07 -2.70 8.70
N THR A 296 -25.95 -2.07 9.05
CA THR A 296 -24.68 -2.24 8.34
C THR A 296 -24.18 -3.67 8.43
N PHE A 297 -24.23 -4.30 9.60
CA PHE A 297 -23.83 -5.70 9.80
C PHE A 297 -24.63 -6.64 8.90
N LYS A 298 -25.97 -6.54 8.88
CA LYS A 298 -26.83 -7.35 8.02
C LYS A 298 -26.55 -7.12 6.53
N ALA A 299 -26.27 -5.88 6.14
CA ALA A 299 -25.94 -5.54 4.75
C ALA A 299 -24.58 -6.12 4.33
N LEU A 300 -23.56 -6.02 5.18
CA LEU A 300 -22.24 -6.64 4.97
C LEU A 300 -22.37 -8.16 4.90
N ASP A 301 -23.08 -8.77 5.85
CA ASP A 301 -23.23 -10.23 5.92
C ASP A 301 -23.88 -10.78 4.66
N ARG A 302 -24.98 -10.18 4.19
CA ARG A 302 -25.63 -10.56 2.93
C ARG A 302 -24.70 -10.42 1.72
N LEU A 303 -23.85 -9.39 1.70
CA LEU A 303 -22.98 -9.11 0.57
C LEU A 303 -21.80 -10.08 0.53
N ILE A 304 -21.13 -10.29 1.66
CA ILE A 304 -19.92 -11.13 1.78
C ILE A 304 -20.29 -12.61 1.64
N THR A 305 -21.42 -13.05 2.22
CA THR A 305 -21.89 -14.43 2.05
C THR A 305 -22.29 -14.78 0.62
N GLY A 306 -22.60 -13.77 -0.21
CA GLY A 306 -22.88 -13.93 -1.64
C GLY A 306 -21.65 -13.89 -2.55
N TRP A 307 -20.44 -13.86 -2.00
CA TRP A 307 -19.22 -13.86 -2.81
C TRP A 307 -18.89 -15.22 -3.41
N GLY A 308 -18.29 -15.18 -4.61
CA GLY A 308 -17.81 -16.36 -5.34
C GLY A 308 -16.31 -16.61 -5.14
N ASP A 309 -15.72 -17.30 -6.10
CA ASP A 309 -14.36 -17.88 -6.12
C ASP A 309 -13.23 -16.91 -6.53
N ASN A 310 -13.46 -15.59 -6.51
CA ASN A 310 -12.39 -14.64 -6.81
C ASN A 310 -11.30 -14.71 -5.71
N PRO A 311 -10.00 -14.88 -6.07
CA PRO A 311 -8.90 -14.92 -5.12
C PRO A 311 -8.86 -13.74 -4.15
N HIS A 312 -9.19 -12.53 -4.61
CA HIS A 312 -9.18 -11.32 -3.79
C HIS A 312 -10.23 -11.34 -2.65
N HIS A 313 -11.23 -12.21 -2.72
CA HIS A 313 -12.19 -12.38 -1.63
C HIS A 313 -11.60 -13.16 -0.44
N ALA A 314 -10.62 -14.04 -0.67
CA ALA A 314 -10.25 -15.07 0.30
C ALA A 314 -9.82 -14.53 1.68
N PRO A 315 -8.96 -13.50 1.78
CA PRO A 315 -8.61 -12.95 3.09
C PRO A 315 -9.83 -12.36 3.80
N VAL A 316 -10.69 -11.68 3.06
CA VAL A 316 -11.85 -10.97 3.63
C VAL A 316 -12.93 -11.95 4.08
N LEU A 317 -13.11 -13.06 3.36
CA LEU A 317 -13.96 -14.17 3.80
C LEU A 317 -13.45 -14.78 5.11
N LEU A 318 -12.13 -14.96 5.24
CA LEU A 318 -11.52 -15.50 6.46
C LEU A 318 -11.67 -14.53 7.64
N GLY A 319 -11.37 -13.24 7.45
CA GLY A 319 -11.55 -12.20 8.46
C GLY A 319 -13.01 -12.04 8.87
N TRP A 320 -13.94 -12.04 7.91
CA TRP A 320 -15.38 -11.98 8.20
C TRP A 320 -15.87 -13.22 8.96
N ALA A 321 -15.35 -14.42 8.64
CA ALA A 321 -15.67 -15.63 9.40
C ALA A 321 -15.20 -15.52 10.86
N ALA A 322 -14.00 -14.99 11.11
CA ALA A 322 -13.51 -14.74 12.46
C ALA A 322 -14.41 -13.73 13.21
N LEU A 323 -14.69 -12.57 12.61
CA LEU A 323 -15.57 -11.57 13.22
C LEU A 323 -16.97 -12.12 13.52
N ARG A 324 -17.57 -12.86 12.58
CA ARG A 324 -18.88 -13.52 12.79
C ARG A 324 -18.84 -14.52 13.94
N PHE A 325 -17.77 -15.30 14.07
CA PHE A 325 -17.65 -16.30 15.13
C PHE A 325 -17.74 -15.66 16.51
N VAL A 326 -17.15 -14.47 16.70
CA VAL A 326 -17.26 -13.75 17.98
C VAL A 326 -18.57 -12.99 18.11
N ALA A 327 -19.03 -12.34 17.04
CA ALA A 327 -20.23 -11.51 17.06
C ALA A 327 -21.52 -12.32 17.22
N LEU A 328 -21.52 -13.59 16.82
CA LEU A 328 -22.69 -14.47 16.81
C LEU A 328 -22.37 -15.81 17.53
N PRO A 329 -22.08 -15.79 18.85
CA PRO A 329 -21.63 -16.99 19.57
C PRO A 329 -22.72 -18.07 19.67
N ASP A 330 -23.99 -17.67 19.69
CA ASP A 330 -25.15 -18.58 19.73
C ASP A 330 -25.61 -19.03 18.34
N ASP A 331 -24.99 -18.51 17.26
CA ASP A 331 -25.34 -18.86 15.89
C ASP A 331 -24.69 -20.20 15.50
N THR A 332 -25.48 -21.27 15.59
CA THR A 332 -25.11 -22.60 15.06
C THR A 332 -25.11 -22.67 13.53
N SER A 333 -25.30 -21.52 12.85
CA SER A 333 -25.35 -21.45 11.40
C SER A 333 -24.11 -22.06 10.75
N PRO A 334 -24.30 -22.95 9.76
CA PRO A 334 -23.19 -23.48 8.97
C PRO A 334 -22.51 -22.38 8.13
N THR A 335 -23.02 -21.15 8.09
CA THR A 335 -22.49 -20.05 7.29
C THR A 335 -21.07 -19.65 7.70
N THR A 336 -20.76 -19.50 9.00
CA THR A 336 -19.39 -19.15 9.44
C THR A 336 -18.38 -20.19 8.96
N ARG A 337 -18.71 -21.48 9.12
CA ARG A 337 -17.87 -22.58 8.66
C ARG A 337 -17.73 -22.61 7.13
N LYS A 338 -18.81 -22.33 6.40
CA LYS A 338 -18.80 -22.25 4.93
C LYS A 338 -17.91 -21.11 4.44
N LEU A 339 -17.92 -19.95 5.08
CA LEU A 339 -17.06 -18.81 4.75
C LEU A 339 -15.58 -19.16 4.94
N GLY A 340 -15.22 -19.72 6.10
CA GLY A 340 -13.87 -20.20 6.37
C GLY A 340 -13.43 -21.25 5.35
N SER A 341 -14.27 -22.26 5.09
CA SER A 341 -13.98 -23.30 4.09
C SER A 341 -13.81 -22.73 2.68
N ALA A 342 -14.62 -21.73 2.30
CA ALA A 342 -14.49 -21.04 1.01
C ALA A 342 -13.15 -20.29 0.91
N ALA A 343 -12.74 -19.58 1.96
CA ALA A 343 -11.45 -18.90 2.00
C ALA A 343 -10.27 -19.87 1.83
N LEU A 344 -10.33 -21.01 2.52
CA LEU A 344 -9.30 -22.07 2.41
C LEU A 344 -9.28 -22.69 1.02
N ASN A 345 -10.43 -23.02 0.44
CA ASN A 345 -10.53 -23.61 -0.90
C ASN A 345 -10.04 -22.66 -2.01
N ILE A 346 -10.18 -21.35 -1.83
CA ILE A 346 -9.65 -20.34 -2.76
C ILE A 346 -8.12 -20.22 -2.63
N GLY A 347 -7.52 -20.67 -1.52
CA GLY A 347 -6.08 -20.59 -1.28
C GLY A 347 -5.65 -19.29 -0.61
N VAL A 348 -6.32 -18.90 0.49
CA VAL A 348 -6.05 -17.65 1.21
C VAL A 348 -4.58 -17.47 1.62
N PHE A 349 -3.89 -18.53 2.07
CA PHE A 349 -2.50 -18.41 2.51
C PHE A 349 -1.53 -18.27 1.34
N GLN A 350 -1.77 -18.97 0.22
CA GLN A 350 -0.98 -18.77 -0.99
C GLN A 350 -1.17 -17.36 -1.54
N TYR A 351 -2.40 -16.83 -1.49
CA TYR A 351 -2.69 -15.45 -1.84
C TYR A 351 -1.93 -14.45 -0.96
N LEU A 352 -1.98 -14.62 0.37
CA LEU A 352 -1.30 -13.73 1.31
C LEU A 352 0.24 -13.82 1.18
N ALA A 353 0.79 -15.02 0.95
CA ALA A 353 2.22 -15.18 0.69
C ALA A 353 2.62 -14.49 -0.63
N GLY A 354 1.83 -14.62 -1.70
CA GLY A 354 2.05 -13.92 -2.95
C GLY A 354 2.01 -12.40 -2.79
N LEU A 355 1.04 -11.90 -2.03
CA LEU A 355 0.89 -10.48 -1.70
C LEU A 355 2.14 -9.94 -0.99
N LEU A 356 2.59 -10.61 0.08
CA LEU A 356 3.76 -10.19 0.88
C LEU A 356 5.09 -10.20 0.11
N ASN A 357 5.16 -10.99 -0.96
CA ASN A 357 6.34 -11.11 -1.82
C ASN A 357 6.27 -10.23 -3.09
N THR A 358 5.24 -9.40 -3.23
CA THR A 358 5.04 -8.53 -4.40
C THR A 358 5.31 -7.07 -4.05
N GLU A 359 6.06 -6.35 -4.88
CA GLU A 359 6.24 -4.90 -4.71
C GLU A 359 4.91 -4.14 -4.92
N PRO A 360 4.62 -3.10 -4.12
CA PRO A 360 5.48 -2.47 -3.10
C PRO A 360 5.30 -3.02 -1.67
N PHE A 361 4.62 -4.17 -1.52
CA PHE A 361 4.31 -4.78 -0.22
C PHE A 361 5.48 -5.59 0.36
N SER A 362 6.48 -5.90 -0.46
CA SER A 362 7.75 -6.48 -0.04
C SER A 362 8.77 -5.39 0.35
N GLY A 363 9.83 -5.78 1.07
CA GLY A 363 10.91 -4.88 1.49
C GLY A 363 10.66 -4.17 2.83
N GLN A 364 11.40 -3.08 3.09
CA GLN A 364 11.45 -2.38 4.39
C GLN A 364 10.77 -0.99 4.36
N THR A 365 9.76 -0.82 3.49
CA THR A 365 8.99 0.44 3.40
C THR A 365 7.93 0.51 4.50
N VAL A 366 7.44 1.72 4.81
CA VAL A 366 6.32 1.90 5.76
C VAL A 366 5.09 1.11 5.30
N LEU A 367 4.75 1.20 4.00
CA LEU A 367 3.63 0.46 3.42
C LEU A 367 3.78 -1.06 3.61
N ALA A 368 4.96 -1.62 3.29
CA ALA A 368 5.24 -3.04 3.50
C ALA A 368 5.13 -3.44 4.98
N GLY A 369 5.54 -2.55 5.89
CA GLY A 369 5.38 -2.75 7.33
C GLY A 369 3.92 -2.80 7.77
N VAL A 370 3.10 -1.86 7.30
CA VAL A 370 1.66 -1.82 7.59
C VAL A 370 0.97 -3.07 7.04
N VAL A 371 1.28 -3.49 5.82
CA VAL A 371 0.71 -4.72 5.25
C VAL A 371 1.04 -5.95 6.10
N ARG A 372 2.30 -6.11 6.53
CA ARG A 372 2.68 -7.24 7.39
C ARG A 372 1.96 -7.20 8.74
N LEU A 373 1.75 -6.02 9.31
CA LEU A 373 0.99 -5.84 10.54
C LEU A 373 -0.45 -6.35 10.39
N ILE A 374 -1.13 -5.98 9.30
CA ILE A 374 -2.51 -6.42 9.05
C ILE A 374 -2.60 -7.91 8.80
N VAL A 375 -1.67 -8.46 8.01
CA VAL A 375 -1.63 -9.91 7.77
C VAL A 375 -1.34 -10.65 9.08
N ARG A 376 -0.44 -10.13 9.93
CA ARG A 376 -0.22 -10.64 11.29
C ARG A 376 -1.50 -10.61 12.10
N GLY A 377 -2.22 -9.48 12.10
CA GLY A 377 -3.50 -9.31 12.79
C GLY A 377 -4.50 -10.38 12.39
N LEU A 378 -4.75 -10.55 11.09
CA LEU A 378 -5.62 -11.60 10.57
C LEU A 378 -5.20 -13.00 11.03
N LEU A 379 -3.92 -13.36 10.85
CA LEU A 379 -3.42 -14.69 11.19
C LEU A 379 -3.51 -14.97 12.70
N SER A 380 -3.08 -14.01 13.51
CA SER A 380 -3.11 -14.13 14.96
C SER A 380 -4.55 -14.25 15.46
N THR A 381 -5.52 -13.52 14.88
CA THR A 381 -6.93 -13.64 15.26
C THR A 381 -7.47 -15.02 14.94
N VAL A 382 -7.22 -15.51 13.71
CA VAL A 382 -7.72 -16.81 13.27
C VAL A 382 -7.09 -17.95 14.07
N LEU A 383 -5.78 -17.90 14.36
CA LEU A 383 -5.07 -18.92 15.13
C LEU A 383 -5.42 -18.92 16.63
N SER A 384 -5.86 -17.78 17.17
CA SER A 384 -6.40 -17.72 18.53
C SER A 384 -7.78 -18.35 18.65
N MET A 385 -8.51 -18.50 17.53
CA MET A 385 -9.91 -18.93 17.52
C MET A 385 -10.10 -20.35 16.98
N PHE A 386 -9.21 -20.79 16.07
CA PHE A 386 -9.32 -22.06 15.38
C PHE A 386 -8.00 -22.82 15.48
N HIS A 387 -8.09 -24.14 15.67
CA HIS A 387 -6.93 -25.02 15.70
C HIS A 387 -6.23 -25.02 14.33
N GLU A 388 -4.90 -25.00 14.30
CA GLU A 388 -4.12 -24.82 13.08
C GLU A 388 -4.39 -25.89 12.01
N ASP A 389 -4.63 -27.14 12.44
CA ASP A 389 -4.98 -28.25 11.54
C ASP A 389 -6.32 -28.04 10.80
N THR A 390 -7.20 -27.17 11.31
CA THR A 390 -8.46 -26.82 10.63
C THR A 390 -8.30 -25.71 9.59
N LEU A 391 -7.17 -25.00 9.63
CA LEU A 391 -6.83 -23.93 8.70
C LEU A 391 -6.02 -24.46 7.50
N GLY A 392 -5.69 -25.74 7.45
CA GLY A 392 -4.97 -26.35 6.34
C GLY A 392 -3.54 -26.74 6.71
N GLY A 393 -2.65 -26.77 5.71
CA GLY A 393 -1.28 -27.25 5.91
C GLY A 393 -0.40 -26.26 6.68
N ILE A 394 0.34 -26.75 7.68
CA ILE A 394 1.30 -25.94 8.45
C ILE A 394 2.31 -25.22 7.54
N HIS A 395 2.67 -25.81 6.41
CA HIS A 395 3.57 -25.20 5.42
C HIS A 395 2.99 -23.94 4.78
N ASP A 396 1.69 -23.90 4.52
CA ASP A 396 1.03 -22.74 3.93
C ASP A 396 1.01 -21.59 4.93
N LEU A 397 0.66 -21.87 6.20
CA LEU A 397 0.71 -20.90 7.29
C LEU A 397 2.13 -20.32 7.47
N ILE A 398 3.15 -21.18 7.50
CA ILE A 398 4.55 -20.75 7.61
C ILE A 398 5.01 -19.93 6.41
N SER A 399 4.49 -20.22 5.20
CA SER A 399 4.81 -19.42 4.01
C SER A 399 4.37 -17.96 4.12
N VAL A 400 3.33 -17.68 4.91
CA VAL A 400 2.85 -16.32 5.18
C VAL A 400 3.54 -15.73 6.41
N VAL A 401 3.73 -16.52 7.46
CA VAL A 401 4.29 -16.04 8.73
C VAL A 401 5.76 -15.68 8.63
N THR A 402 6.56 -16.42 7.85
CA THR A 402 7.99 -16.12 7.68
C THR A 402 8.22 -14.68 7.15
N PRO A 403 7.64 -14.24 6.03
CA PRO A 403 7.80 -12.85 5.57
C PRO A 403 7.28 -11.78 6.54
N VAL A 404 6.29 -12.10 7.38
CA VAL A 404 5.79 -11.21 8.44
C VAL A 404 6.83 -11.03 9.54
N LEU A 405 7.42 -12.14 10.01
CA LEU A 405 8.38 -12.14 11.11
C LEU A 405 9.77 -11.60 10.72
N GLU A 406 10.12 -11.58 9.43
CA GLU A 406 11.34 -10.91 8.95
C GLU A 406 11.38 -9.41 9.26
N GLN A 407 10.24 -8.79 9.56
CA GLN A 407 10.21 -7.41 10.03
C GLN A 407 10.56 -7.33 11.52
N LYS A 408 11.66 -6.62 11.82
CA LYS A 408 12.23 -6.48 13.18
C LYS A 408 11.20 -6.15 14.27
N GLN A 409 10.31 -5.20 14.03
CA GLN A 409 9.30 -4.78 15.00
C GLN A 409 8.29 -5.89 15.29
N LEU A 410 7.83 -6.59 14.24
CA LEU A 410 6.86 -7.68 14.38
C LEU A 410 7.49 -8.94 15.00
N CYS A 411 8.78 -9.20 14.72
CA CYS A 411 9.54 -10.24 15.40
C CYS A 411 9.63 -10.00 16.91
N ARG A 412 9.88 -8.76 17.33
CA ARG A 412 9.92 -8.40 18.76
C ARG A 412 8.56 -8.57 19.41
N LEU A 413 7.52 -8.06 18.75
CA LEU A 413 6.13 -8.21 19.20
C LEU A 413 5.74 -9.69 19.33
N PHE A 414 6.19 -10.56 18.42
CA PHE A 414 5.99 -12.00 18.53
C PHE A 414 6.53 -12.55 19.86
N TRP A 415 7.76 -12.20 20.24
CA TRP A 415 8.39 -12.68 21.47
C TRP A 415 7.84 -12.03 22.74
N GLU A 416 7.20 -10.87 22.62
CA GLU A 416 6.53 -10.16 23.74
C GLU A 416 5.10 -10.65 23.94
N SER A 417 4.49 -11.23 22.90
CA SER A 417 3.14 -11.80 22.94
C SER A 417 3.12 -13.16 23.65
N ASP A 418 1.93 -13.59 24.06
CA ASP A 418 1.70 -14.94 24.56
C ASP A 418 2.04 -16.00 23.49
N GLN A 419 2.91 -16.94 23.86
CA GLN A 419 3.35 -18.02 22.97
C GLN A 419 2.32 -19.16 22.83
N THR A 420 1.29 -19.17 23.68
CA THR A 420 0.24 -20.20 23.66
C THR A 420 -0.97 -19.83 22.80
N SER A 421 -0.94 -18.65 22.15
CA SER A 421 -2.03 -18.12 21.34
C SER A 421 -1.50 -17.43 20.08
N GLY A 422 -2.40 -17.13 19.13
CA GLY A 422 -2.08 -16.48 17.86
C GLY A 422 -0.94 -17.17 17.10
N LEU A 423 0.06 -16.38 16.68
CA LEU A 423 1.21 -16.92 15.94
C LEU A 423 2.10 -17.88 16.74
N GLY A 424 2.11 -17.77 18.08
CA GLY A 424 2.97 -18.60 18.95
C GLY A 424 2.67 -20.09 18.84
N VAL A 425 1.39 -20.42 18.61
CA VAL A 425 0.90 -21.80 18.40
C VAL A 425 1.68 -22.51 17.29
N LEU A 426 2.06 -21.79 16.22
CA LEU A 426 2.79 -22.37 15.10
C LEU A 426 4.21 -22.79 15.47
N LEU A 427 4.88 -22.04 16.36
CA LEU A 427 6.21 -22.41 16.84
C LEU A 427 6.13 -23.69 17.69
N GLN A 428 5.14 -23.77 18.59
CA GLN A 428 4.92 -24.97 19.40
C GLN A 428 4.57 -26.18 18.53
N SER A 429 3.68 -26.01 17.55
CA SER A 429 3.28 -27.06 16.61
C SER A 429 4.48 -27.54 15.77
N ALA A 430 5.32 -26.63 15.30
CA ALA A 430 6.55 -26.97 14.58
C ALA A 430 7.58 -27.70 15.47
N CYS A 431 7.72 -27.32 16.74
CA CYS A 431 8.55 -28.04 17.70
C CYS A 431 8.05 -29.48 17.94
N ASN A 432 6.74 -29.67 18.09
CA ASN A 432 6.14 -30.98 18.32
C ASN A 432 6.29 -31.95 17.12
N ARG A 433 6.40 -31.41 15.90
CA ARG A 433 6.59 -32.20 14.67
C ARG A 433 8.07 -32.45 14.35
N PHE A 434 9.00 -31.79 15.04
CA PHE A 434 10.44 -32.02 14.90
C PHE A 434 10.86 -33.31 15.62
N PRO A 435 11.79 -34.12 15.08
CA PRO A 435 12.55 -33.90 13.84
C PRO A 435 11.90 -34.44 12.56
N LEU A 436 10.69 -35.04 12.63
CA LEU A 436 10.02 -35.64 11.46
C LEU A 436 9.75 -34.60 10.36
N GLU A 437 9.18 -33.45 10.72
CA GLU A 437 9.01 -32.30 9.82
C GLU A 437 9.97 -31.17 10.21
N PHE A 438 11.16 -31.20 9.64
CA PHE A 438 12.24 -30.26 9.98
C PHE A 438 12.05 -28.85 9.41
N SER A 439 11.50 -28.74 8.20
CA SER A 439 11.41 -27.47 7.45
C SER A 439 10.56 -26.39 8.15
N PRO A 440 9.36 -26.71 8.70
CA PRO A 440 8.55 -25.76 9.46
C PRO A 440 9.32 -25.02 10.55
N LEU A 441 9.97 -25.78 11.44
CA LEU A 441 10.68 -25.21 12.58
C LEU A 441 11.84 -24.33 12.14
N LEU A 442 12.68 -24.81 11.22
CA LEU A 442 13.82 -24.03 10.74
C LEU A 442 13.43 -22.70 10.11
N ARG A 443 12.38 -22.68 9.29
CA ARG A 443 11.91 -21.47 8.63
C ARG A 443 11.41 -20.45 9.64
N LEU A 444 10.70 -20.89 10.68
CA LEU A 444 10.26 -20.01 11.76
C LEU A 444 11.45 -19.48 12.56
N LEU A 445 12.37 -20.33 12.99
CA LEU A 445 13.54 -19.90 13.78
C LEU A 445 14.43 -18.93 12.99
N THR A 446 14.57 -19.13 11.69
CA THR A 446 15.33 -18.24 10.80
C THR A 446 14.63 -16.89 10.67
N ALA A 447 13.31 -16.87 10.47
CA ALA A 447 12.52 -15.64 10.42
C ALA A 447 12.52 -14.89 11.77
N LEU A 448 12.66 -15.61 12.89
CA LEU A 448 12.68 -15.04 14.24
C LEU A 448 14.07 -14.57 14.69
N ALA A 449 15.11 -14.76 13.88
CA ALA A 449 16.49 -14.37 14.18
C ALA A 449 16.92 -13.14 13.36
N VAL A 450 16.18 -12.03 13.48
CA VAL A 450 16.37 -10.83 12.65
C VAL A 450 17.48 -9.92 13.17
N ASP A 451 17.70 -9.89 14.48
CA ASP A 451 18.75 -9.11 15.13
C ASP A 451 19.34 -9.86 16.33
N ARG A 452 20.37 -9.27 16.96
CA ARG A 452 21.06 -9.89 18.09
C ARG A 452 20.10 -10.27 19.24
N GLU A 453 19.21 -9.35 19.60
CA GLU A 453 18.26 -9.55 20.70
C GLU A 453 17.31 -10.72 20.43
N THR A 454 16.73 -10.76 19.23
CA THR A 454 15.80 -11.81 18.82
C THR A 454 16.50 -13.15 18.62
N THR A 455 17.76 -13.14 18.16
CA THR A 455 18.61 -14.34 18.09
C THR A 455 18.89 -14.92 19.49
N ASP A 456 19.17 -14.07 20.47
CA ASP A 456 19.35 -14.50 21.86
C ASP A 456 18.04 -15.15 22.38
N ARG A 457 16.86 -14.57 22.09
CA ARG A 457 15.56 -15.17 22.44
C ARG A 457 15.31 -16.51 21.73
N VAL A 458 15.66 -16.65 20.45
CA VAL A 458 15.59 -17.92 19.71
C VAL A 458 16.42 -18.98 20.40
N SER A 459 17.66 -18.66 20.78
CA SER A 459 18.55 -19.62 21.43
C SER A 459 17.99 -20.09 22.77
N VAL A 460 17.54 -19.17 23.63
CA VAL A 460 16.93 -19.50 24.93
C VAL A 460 15.62 -20.28 24.75
N GLY A 461 14.76 -19.86 23.82
CA GLY A 461 13.48 -20.48 23.52
C GLY A 461 13.61 -21.89 22.92
N TYR A 462 14.63 -22.12 22.09
CA TYR A 462 14.93 -23.44 21.56
C TYR A 462 15.30 -24.41 22.70
N TYR A 463 16.23 -24.02 23.59
CA TYR A 463 16.64 -24.87 24.71
C TYR A 463 15.51 -25.19 25.70
N SER A 464 14.57 -24.27 25.92
CA SER A 464 13.41 -24.50 26.80
C SER A 464 12.34 -25.39 26.15
N LEU A 465 12.10 -25.26 24.84
CA LEU A 465 11.11 -26.03 24.10
C LEU A 465 11.58 -27.45 23.71
N THR A 466 12.89 -27.67 23.53
CA THR A 466 13.44 -29.00 23.19
C THR A 466 13.88 -29.83 24.39
N SER A 467 13.83 -29.28 25.61
CA SER A 467 14.22 -29.99 26.84
C SER A 467 13.49 -31.31 27.13
N PRO A 468 12.25 -31.59 26.65
CA PRO A 468 11.65 -32.91 26.83
C PRO A 468 12.17 -33.97 25.86
N ILE A 469 12.81 -33.58 24.75
CA ILE A 469 13.11 -34.49 23.62
C ILE A 469 14.56 -34.99 23.64
N ILE A 470 15.45 -34.33 24.38
CA ILE A 470 16.89 -34.70 24.45
C ILE A 470 17.31 -34.95 25.90
N VAL A 471 16.75 -35.98 26.54
CA VAL A 471 17.42 -36.65 27.66
C VAL A 471 17.21 -38.17 27.55
N GLU A 472 17.89 -38.80 26.60
CA GLU A 472 18.52 -40.09 26.87
C GLU A 472 20.02 -39.92 26.60
N ASN A 473 20.76 -39.84 27.70
CA ASN A 473 22.22 -39.81 27.76
C ASN A 473 22.82 -41.02 27.01
N PRO A 474 23.92 -40.82 26.26
CA PRO A 474 25.03 -41.75 26.39
C PRO A 474 26.33 -40.98 26.56
N VAL A 475 26.54 -40.35 27.72
CA VAL A 475 27.89 -39.93 28.13
C VAL A 475 28.54 -41.08 28.90
N HIS A 476 28.97 -42.10 28.16
CA HIS A 476 30.02 -43.04 28.60
C HIS A 476 30.60 -43.76 27.38
N ALA A 477 31.31 -43.04 26.52
CA ALA A 477 32.38 -43.62 25.71
C ALA A 477 33.25 -42.49 25.13
N PHE A 478 34.56 -42.57 25.38
CA PHE A 478 35.64 -41.72 24.85
C PHE A 478 35.74 -40.31 25.48
N ASP A 479 36.87 -39.84 26.00
CA ASP A 479 38.21 -40.40 26.02
C ASP A 479 39.02 -39.75 27.15
N ASP A 480 39.72 -40.60 27.87
CA ASP A 480 40.82 -40.27 28.76
C ASP A 480 42.07 -40.13 27.87
N LYS A 481 42.58 -38.91 27.68
CA LYS A 481 44.02 -38.58 27.67
C LYS A 481 44.31 -37.16 27.19
N SER A 482 45.04 -36.48 28.05
CA SER A 482 46.25 -35.69 27.74
C SER A 482 46.16 -34.16 27.80
N ARG A 483 47.01 -33.66 28.72
CA ARG A 483 47.77 -32.41 28.73
C ARG A 483 47.31 -31.30 29.68
N HIS A 484 47.91 -31.43 30.86
CA HIS A 484 48.41 -30.36 31.71
C HIS A 484 48.97 -29.13 30.98
N SER A 485 48.98 -28.05 31.78
CA SER A 485 49.75 -26.80 31.75
C SER A 485 49.30 -25.72 30.78
N GLU A 486 48.42 -24.89 31.35
CA GLU A 486 48.34 -23.44 31.22
C GLU A 486 49.69 -22.71 31.13
N GLU A 487 49.58 -21.57 30.45
CA GLU A 487 50.27 -20.29 30.69
C GLU A 487 51.72 -20.09 30.21
N GLY A 488 51.85 -19.17 29.25
CA GLY A 488 53.09 -18.47 28.97
C GLY A 488 53.00 -17.51 27.79
N LEU A 489 52.77 -16.23 28.09
CA LEU A 489 53.21 -15.05 27.32
C LEU A 489 52.48 -14.83 25.97
N GLY A 490 51.88 -13.69 25.66
CA GLY A 490 52.37 -12.33 25.88
C GLY A 490 52.71 -11.70 24.52
N HIS A 491 51.93 -10.68 24.15
CA HIS A 491 52.22 -9.60 23.20
C HIS A 491 52.15 -9.80 21.66
N LEU A 492 51.46 -8.82 21.06
CA LEU A 492 51.68 -8.13 19.77
C LEU A 492 51.25 -8.86 18.48
N CYS A 493 50.09 -8.50 17.93
CA CYS A 493 49.98 -7.48 16.86
C CYS A 493 48.52 -7.06 16.66
#